data_AF-A0AAW1DJ08-F1
#
_entry.id   AF-A0AAW1DJ08-F1
#
_cell.length_a   1.000
_cell.length_b   1.000
_cell.length_c   1.000
_cell.angle_alpha   90.00
_cell.angle_beta   90.00
_cell.angle_gamma   90.00
#
_symmetry.space_group_name_H-M   'P 1'
#
loop_
_entity.id
_entity.type
_entity.pdbx_description
1 polymer ?
#
loop_
_entity_poly.entity_id
_entity_poly.type
_entity_poly.pdbx_seq_one_letter_code
_entity_poly.pdbx_strand_id
1 'polypeptide(L)'
;MTDLSSDKYDLEEIFDPESLQYQTGLNRMHFIQKRFKCCGVEGPFDTFGEKMTSVYPYSCCGLDYPSETCKRDLIYQNGCLYEVGVAFIHTCYIIVAFFCIVFISHLAIFAIVFYIIRTFDFTGIDEPEQM
;
A
#
# COMPACT_ATOMS: atom_id res chain seq x y z
N MET A 1 -23.60 11.60 48.71
CA MET A 1 -22.62 10.50 48.82
C MET A 1 -22.68 9.74 47.52
N THR A 2 -21.62 9.85 46.72
CA THR A 2 -21.43 9.28 45.39
C THR A 2 -20.79 7.91 45.53
N ASP A 3 -21.51 6.84 45.21
CA ASP A 3 -20.91 5.51 45.08
C ASP A 3 -20.52 5.26 43.62
N LEU A 4 -19.21 5.37 43.39
CA LEU A 4 -18.52 4.81 42.23
C LEU A 4 -18.49 3.28 42.38
N SER A 5 -19.15 2.55 41.50
CA SER A 5 -18.96 1.12 41.30
C SER A 5 -19.15 0.78 39.83
N SER A 6 -18.21 1.22 39.02
CA SER A 6 -17.95 0.73 37.67
C SER A 6 -16.44 0.60 37.57
N ASP A 7 -15.96 -0.43 36.88
CA ASP A 7 -14.55 -0.82 36.71
C ASP A 7 -14.08 -1.97 37.62
N LYS A 8 -14.75 -3.11 37.44
CA LYS A 8 -14.13 -4.43 37.62
C LYS A 8 -14.26 -5.18 36.29
N TYR A 9 -13.56 -4.70 35.28
CA TYR A 9 -13.27 -5.47 34.08
C TYR A 9 -11.99 -6.26 34.34
N ASP A 10 -12.15 -7.57 34.37
CA ASP A 10 -11.12 -8.54 34.71
C ASP A 10 -9.93 -8.44 33.72
N LEU A 11 -8.78 -8.02 34.24
CA LEU A 11 -7.49 -7.97 33.54
C LEU A 11 -6.85 -9.36 33.32
N GLU A 12 -7.56 -10.44 33.64
CA GLU A 12 -7.06 -11.81 33.52
C GLU A 12 -7.25 -12.42 32.11
N GLU A 13 -8.00 -11.77 31.21
CA GLU A 13 -8.23 -12.23 29.84
C GLU A 13 -7.18 -11.71 28.83
N ILE A 14 -5.99 -11.31 29.29
CA ILE A 14 -4.89 -10.76 28.46
C ILE A 14 -3.83 -11.83 28.09
N PHE A 15 -3.85 -13.00 28.72
CA PHE A 15 -2.80 -14.03 28.57
C PHE A 15 -3.26 -15.32 27.88
N ASP A 16 -4.33 -15.29 27.08
CA ASP A 16 -4.64 -16.42 26.20
C ASP A 16 -3.89 -16.23 24.86
N PRO A 17 -2.93 -17.09 24.47
CA PRO A 17 -2.16 -16.94 23.22
C PRO A 17 -3.04 -16.86 21.95
N GLU A 18 -4.27 -17.37 22.01
CA GLU A 18 -5.26 -17.28 20.94
C GLU A 18 -5.82 -15.85 20.77
N SER A 19 -6.04 -15.13 21.89
CA SER A 19 -6.49 -13.72 21.88
C SER A 19 -5.43 -12.77 21.31
N LEU A 20 -4.14 -13.09 21.49
CA LEU A 20 -3.02 -12.32 20.95
C LEU A 20 -2.91 -12.49 19.42
N GLN A 21 -3.17 -13.70 18.89
CA GLN A 21 -3.27 -13.92 17.44
C GLN A 21 -4.45 -13.17 16.84
N TYR A 22 -5.59 -13.15 17.54
CA TYR A 22 -6.75 -12.41 17.09
C TYR A 22 -6.50 -10.89 17.04
N GLN A 23 -5.89 -10.32 18.09
CA GLN A 23 -5.55 -8.89 18.12
C GLN A 23 -4.51 -8.50 17.06
N THR A 24 -3.51 -9.36 16.79
CA THR A 24 -2.51 -9.09 15.74
C THR A 24 -3.12 -9.18 14.33
N GLY A 25 -4.06 -10.09 14.09
CA GLY A 25 -4.84 -10.16 12.86
C GLY A 25 -5.73 -8.92 12.66
N LEU A 26 -6.43 -8.49 13.71
CA LEU A 26 -7.32 -7.33 13.69
C LEU A 26 -6.54 -6.03 13.38
N ASN A 27 -5.39 -5.83 14.03
CA ASN A 27 -4.53 -4.66 13.81
C ASN A 27 -4.02 -4.58 12.36
N ARG A 28 -3.69 -5.72 11.74
CA ARG A 28 -3.28 -5.76 10.33
C ARG A 28 -4.43 -5.41 9.39
N MET A 29 -5.63 -5.92 9.66
CA MET A 29 -6.80 -5.60 8.84
C MET A 29 -7.19 -4.13 8.95
N HIS A 30 -7.15 -3.52 10.14
CA HIS A 30 -7.36 -2.08 10.30
C HIS A 30 -6.37 -1.26 9.47
N PHE A 31 -5.09 -1.62 9.48
CA PHE A 31 -4.08 -0.97 8.67
C PHE A 31 -4.37 -1.07 7.16
N ILE A 32 -4.68 -2.27 6.67
CA ILE A 32 -4.97 -2.50 5.26
C ILE A 32 -6.21 -1.71 4.83
N GLN A 33 -7.31 -1.81 5.59
CA GLN A 33 -8.57 -1.11 5.31
C GLN A 33 -8.39 0.40 5.27
N LYS A 34 -7.62 0.97 6.20
CA LYS A 34 -7.31 2.40 6.23
C LYS A 34 -6.40 2.82 5.09
N ARG A 35 -5.39 2.01 4.76
CA ARG A 35 -4.39 2.33 3.73
C ARG A 35 -4.96 2.27 2.32
N PHE A 36 -5.78 1.25 2.04
CA PHE A 36 -6.34 0.96 0.72
C PHE A 36 -7.78 1.40 0.56
N LYS A 37 -8.37 2.06 1.58
CA LYS A 37 -9.75 2.56 1.56
C LYS A 37 -10.75 1.47 1.14
N CYS A 38 -10.67 0.34 1.81
CA CYS A 38 -11.43 -0.86 1.51
C CYS A 38 -12.08 -1.42 2.77
N CYS A 39 -13.10 -2.25 2.62
CA CYS A 39 -13.76 -2.92 3.73
C CYS A 39 -14.02 -4.40 3.40
N GLY A 40 -13.69 -5.27 4.34
CA GLY A 40 -13.72 -6.73 4.12
C GLY A 40 -12.73 -7.21 3.06
N VAL A 41 -12.79 -8.50 2.71
CA VAL A 41 -11.81 -9.12 1.82
C VAL A 41 -12.24 -8.92 0.36
N GLU A 42 -13.40 -9.43 -0.01
CA GLU A 42 -14.09 -9.27 -1.29
C GLU A 42 -15.08 -8.10 -1.25
N GLY A 43 -15.63 -7.79 -0.09
CA GLY A 43 -16.48 -6.62 0.13
C GLY A 43 -16.90 -6.41 1.59
N PRO A 44 -17.64 -5.32 1.87
CA PRO A 44 -18.01 -4.94 3.23
C PRO A 44 -18.92 -5.95 3.95
N PHE A 45 -19.50 -6.92 3.23
CA PHE A 45 -20.42 -7.90 3.80
C PHE A 45 -19.76 -9.21 4.25
N ASP A 46 -18.50 -9.47 3.86
CA ASP A 46 -17.84 -10.76 4.12
C ASP A 46 -17.61 -11.04 5.59
N THR A 47 -17.28 -10.00 6.35
CA THR A 47 -16.85 -10.13 7.75
C THR A 47 -17.99 -9.94 8.74
N PHE A 48 -19.09 -9.31 8.31
CA PHE A 48 -20.18 -8.92 9.22
C PHE A 48 -21.44 -9.77 9.07
N GLY A 49 -21.54 -10.57 8.01
CA GLY A 49 -22.62 -11.54 7.81
C GLY A 49 -24.03 -10.94 7.84
N GLU A 50 -25.04 -11.73 7.49
CA GLU A 50 -26.44 -11.31 7.59
C GLU A 50 -26.91 -11.08 9.05
N LYS A 51 -26.09 -11.42 10.04
CA LYS A 51 -26.36 -11.20 11.47
C LYS A 51 -25.83 -9.85 11.91
N MET A 52 -26.61 -8.82 11.57
CA MET A 52 -26.71 -7.48 12.17
C MET A 52 -25.99 -7.27 13.52
N THR A 53 -24.68 -7.12 13.54
CA THR A 53 -24.07 -6.07 14.36
C THR A 53 -23.90 -4.90 13.43
N SER A 54 -24.76 -3.90 13.56
CA SER A 54 -24.82 -2.68 12.73
C SER A 54 -23.58 -1.78 12.85
N VAL A 55 -22.48 -2.29 13.41
CA VAL A 55 -21.29 -1.55 13.79
C VAL A 55 -20.11 -2.15 13.02
N TYR A 56 -19.77 -1.48 11.93
CA TYR A 56 -18.57 -1.77 11.17
C TYR A 56 -17.36 -1.17 11.91
N PRO A 57 -16.15 -1.73 11.72
CA PRO A 57 -14.93 -1.21 12.30
C PRO A 57 -14.69 0.20 11.76
N TYR A 58 -14.22 1.08 12.62
CA TYR A 58 -13.89 2.47 12.31
C TYR A 58 -12.97 2.60 11.07
N SER A 59 -12.06 1.66 10.86
CA SER A 59 -11.17 1.58 9.69
C SER A 59 -11.90 1.43 8.35
N CYS A 60 -13.08 0.79 8.32
CA CYS A 60 -13.90 0.64 7.12
C CYS A 60 -14.59 1.94 6.67
N CYS A 61 -14.64 2.96 7.55
CA CYS A 61 -15.15 4.30 7.23
C CYS A 61 -14.03 5.34 7.12
N GLY A 62 -12.75 4.93 7.21
CA GLY A 62 -11.63 5.87 7.22
C GLY A 62 -11.52 6.72 8.48
N LEU A 63 -12.13 6.27 9.58
CA LEU A 63 -12.08 6.96 10.86
C LEU A 63 -10.76 6.65 11.58
N ASP A 64 -10.31 7.56 12.44
CA ASP A 64 -9.02 7.45 13.11
C ASP A 64 -9.11 6.71 14.45
N TYR A 65 -10.29 6.70 15.08
CA TYR A 65 -10.49 6.21 16.44
C TYR A 65 -11.60 5.16 16.56
N PRO A 66 -11.40 4.13 17.39
CA PRO A 66 -12.39 3.06 17.61
C PRO A 66 -13.66 3.54 18.34
N SER A 67 -13.61 4.70 19.00
CA SER A 67 -14.76 5.34 19.64
C SER A 67 -15.76 5.91 18.63
N GLU A 68 -15.39 6.03 17.36
CA GLU A 68 -16.26 6.56 16.32
C GLU A 68 -17.04 5.44 15.64
N THR A 69 -18.37 5.57 15.62
CA THR A 69 -19.25 4.58 14.99
C THR A 69 -19.28 4.77 13.48
N CYS A 70 -18.84 3.76 12.74
CA CYS A 70 -18.93 3.69 11.28
C CYS A 70 -20.38 3.41 10.84
N LYS A 71 -21.01 4.39 10.19
CA LYS A 71 -22.37 4.23 9.63
C LYS A 71 -22.31 3.56 8.26
N ARG A 72 -23.37 2.83 7.90
CA ARG A 72 -23.48 2.10 6.63
C ARG A 72 -23.16 2.94 5.39
N ASP A 73 -23.58 4.19 5.38
CA ASP A 73 -23.44 5.08 4.22
C ASP A 73 -22.00 5.58 4.01
N LEU A 74 -21.13 5.44 5.02
CA LEU A 74 -19.74 5.90 5.02
C LEU A 74 -18.73 4.77 4.75
N ILE A 75 -19.22 3.55 4.52
CA ILE A 75 -18.37 2.38 4.36
C ILE A 75 -17.77 2.34 2.97
N TYR A 76 -16.49 1.98 2.90
CA TYR A 76 -15.84 1.61 1.64
C TYR A 76 -16.54 0.42 0.98
N GLN A 77 -17.06 0.64 -0.22
CA GLN A 77 -17.86 -0.36 -0.95
C GLN A 77 -17.00 -1.49 -1.53
N ASN A 78 -15.70 -1.24 -1.71
CA ASN A 78 -14.80 -2.18 -2.36
C ASN A 78 -14.09 -3.08 -1.33
N GLY A 79 -13.94 -4.36 -1.69
CA GLY A 79 -13.13 -5.30 -0.94
C GLY A 79 -11.63 -4.98 -1.03
N CYS A 80 -10.91 -5.31 0.03
CA CYS A 80 -9.47 -5.08 0.09
C CYS A 80 -8.69 -5.90 -0.93
N LEU A 81 -9.17 -7.07 -1.36
CA LEU A 81 -8.52 -7.88 -2.39
C LEU A 81 -8.48 -7.16 -3.73
N TYR A 82 -9.58 -6.48 -4.09
CA TYR A 82 -9.66 -5.68 -5.30
C TYR A 82 -8.72 -4.46 -5.24
N GLU A 83 -8.83 -3.64 -4.19
CA GLU A 83 -8.05 -2.40 -4.06
C GLU A 83 -6.54 -2.66 -3.93
N VAL A 84 -6.15 -3.68 -3.17
CA VAL A 84 -4.74 -4.10 -3.07
C VAL A 84 -4.24 -4.62 -4.42
N GLY A 85 -5.06 -5.38 -5.16
CA GLY A 85 -4.71 -5.86 -6.50
C GLY A 85 -4.48 -4.72 -7.48
N VAL A 86 -5.39 -3.73 -7.50
CA VAL A 86 -5.27 -2.53 -8.34
C VAL A 86 -4.01 -1.74 -7.97
N ALA A 87 -3.77 -1.51 -6.68
CA ALA A 87 -2.58 -0.81 -6.20
C ALA A 87 -1.29 -1.57 -6.55
N PHE A 88 -1.28 -2.90 -6.47
CA PHE A 88 -0.14 -3.72 -6.84
C PHE A 88 0.16 -3.61 -8.33
N ILE A 89 -0.85 -3.71 -9.20
CA ILE A 89 -0.70 -3.58 -10.66
C ILE A 89 -0.16 -2.19 -11.01
N HIS A 90 -0.72 -1.13 -10.42
CA HIS A 90 -0.23 0.23 -10.63
C HIS A 90 1.23 0.40 -10.18
N THR A 91 1.58 -0.18 -9.03
CA THR A 91 2.95 -0.12 -8.50
C THR A 91 3.92 -0.87 -9.41
N CYS A 92 3.58 -2.09 -9.84
CA CYS A 92 4.38 -2.86 -10.78
C CYS A 92 4.56 -2.12 -12.10
N TYR A 93 3.50 -1.51 -12.64
CA TYR A 93 3.57 -0.73 -13.86
C TYR A 93 4.56 0.44 -13.74
N ILE A 94 4.50 1.21 -12.65
CA ILE A 94 5.41 2.34 -12.40
C ILE A 94 6.86 1.85 -12.32
N ILE A 95 7.11 0.75 -11.61
CA ILE A 95 8.45 0.18 -11.47
C ILE A 95 9.00 -0.25 -12.83
N VAL A 96 8.22 -1.02 -13.61
CA VAL A 96 8.64 -1.47 -14.95
C VAL A 96 8.90 -0.29 -15.87
N ALA A 97 8.00 0.70 -15.91
CA ALA A 97 8.17 1.89 -16.73
C ALA A 97 9.44 2.66 -16.37
N PHE A 98 9.73 2.83 -15.07
CA PHE A 98 10.94 3.48 -14.59
C PHE A 98 12.21 2.77 -15.09
N PHE A 99 12.28 1.44 -14.93
CA PHE A 99 13.43 0.66 -15.41
C PHE A 99 13.61 0.75 -16.93
N CYS A 100 12.53 0.72 -17.70
CA CYS A 100 12.59 0.89 -19.15
C CYS A 100 13.16 2.26 -19.53
N ILE A 101 12.70 3.34 -18.90
CA ILE A 101 13.17 4.70 -19.18
C ILE A 101 14.66 4.83 -18.85
N VAL A 102 15.07 4.35 -17.67
CA VAL A 102 16.47 4.39 -17.25
C VAL A 102 17.34 3.61 -18.22
N PHE A 103 16.94 2.39 -18.59
CA PHE A 103 17.71 1.54 -19.51
C PHE A 103 17.84 2.16 -20.90
N ILE A 104 16.74 2.65 -21.48
CA ILE A 104 16.76 3.31 -22.80
C ILE A 104 17.64 4.56 -22.75
N SER A 105 17.55 5.35 -21.68
CA SER A 105 18.37 6.54 -21.50
C SER A 105 19.87 6.20 -21.46
N HIS A 106 20.26 5.13 -20.76
CA HIS A 106 21.65 4.69 -20.71
C HIS A 106 22.16 4.22 -22.07
N LEU A 107 21.36 3.45 -22.82
CA LEU A 107 21.72 3.02 -24.18
C LEU A 107 21.88 4.20 -25.13
N ALA A 108 20.99 5.19 -25.06
CA ALA A 108 21.06 6.39 -25.88
C ALA A 108 22.33 7.19 -25.58
N ILE A 109 22.65 7.42 -24.30
CA ILE A 109 23.87 8.13 -23.89
C ILE A 109 25.11 7.35 -24.36
N PHE A 110 25.14 6.03 -24.17
CA PHE A 110 26.26 5.21 -24.61
C PHE A 110 26.48 5.27 -26.12
N ALA A 111 25.39 5.23 -26.91
CA ALA A 111 25.46 5.36 -28.36
C ALA A 111 25.99 6.74 -28.80
N ILE A 112 25.54 7.82 -28.15
CA ILE A 112 26.02 9.18 -28.43
C ILE A 112 27.51 9.30 -28.12
N VAL A 113 27.96 8.82 -26.96
CA VAL A 113 29.38 8.86 -26.57
C VAL A 113 30.23 8.07 -27.57
N PHE A 114 29.79 6.87 -27.94
CA PHE A 114 30.50 6.04 -28.92
C PHE A 114 30.59 6.70 -30.29
N TYR A 115 29.50 7.34 -30.74
CA TYR A 115 29.45 8.09 -31.99
C TYR A 115 30.46 9.25 -31.99
N ILE A 116 30.53 10.01 -30.89
CA ILE A 116 31.47 11.13 -30.75
C ILE A 116 32.92 10.60 -30.80
N ILE A 117 33.25 9.56 -30.03
CA ILE A 117 34.60 8.97 -30.01
C ILE A 117 35.01 8.53 -31.42
N ARG A 118 34.14 7.80 -32.13
CA ARG A 118 34.41 7.37 -33.50
C ARG A 118 34.63 8.52 -34.47
N THR A 119 33.90 9.61 -34.30
CA THR A 119 34.03 10.78 -35.19
C THR A 119 35.37 11.49 -34.97
N PHE A 120 35.81 11.63 -33.71
CA PHE A 120 37.11 12.24 -33.39
C PHE A 120 38.30 11.42 -33.91
N ASP A 121 38.23 10.09 -33.82
CA ASP A 121 39.28 9.18 -34.30
C ASP A 121 39.52 9.33 -35.82
N PHE A 122 38.46 9.60 -36.59
CA PHE A 122 38.56 9.85 -38.04
C PHE A 122 39.18 11.22 -38.38
N THR A 123 39.00 12.24 -37.54
CA THR A 123 39.54 13.58 -37.79
C THR A 123 40.99 13.78 -37.34
N GLY A 124 41.59 12.79 -36.64
CA GLY A 124 42.93 12.87 -36.07
C GLY A 124 44.08 12.35 -36.95
N ILE A 125 43.82 11.92 -38.19
CA ILE A 125 44.84 11.34 -39.10
C ILE A 125 45.06 12.20 -40.37
N ASP A 126 44.84 13.51 -40.29
CA ASP A 126 45.19 14.43 -41.38
C ASP A 126 46.15 15.51 -40.87
N GLU A 127 47.39 15.13 -40.59
CA GLU A 127 48.52 16.07 -40.77
C GLU A 127 49.82 15.34 -41.14
N PRO A 128 50.03 15.02 -42.43
CA PRO A 128 51.35 14.91 -42.99
C PRO A 128 51.61 16.13 -43.88
N GLU A 129 52.09 17.23 -43.32
CA GLU A 129 52.78 18.24 -44.12
C GLU A 129 54.24 18.30 -43.71
N GLN A 130 55.03 17.44 -44.36
CA GLN A 130 56.46 17.68 -44.51
C GLN A 130 56.64 18.90 -45.42
N MET A 131 57.20 19.97 -44.88
CA MET A 131 58.07 20.90 -45.59
C MET A 131 59.02 21.62 -44.62
#